data_AF-A0A938YJ58-F1
#
_entry.id   AF-A0A938YJ58-F1
#
_cell.length_a   1.000
_cell.length_b   1.000
_cell.length_c   1.000
_cell.angle_alpha   90.00
_cell.angle_beta   90.00
_cell.angle_gamma   90.00
#
_symmetry.space_group_name_H-M   'P 1'
#
loop_
_entity.id
_entity.type
_entity.pdbx_description
1 polymer ?
#
loop_
_entity_poly.entity_id
_entity_poly.type
_entity_poly.pdbx_seq_one_letter_code
_entity_poly.pdbx_strand_id
1 'polypeptide(L)'
;MLGALGVWVGWPAADPVSGIVIAVAILLVLSTAGREVFRRLLDGVEPQLVETVADALRTTPGVRGVRRVRMRWSGHQLRGEADIEVDPALTALQAQGVAHAAEQHAVSHTRRLTELTVHTSPAGGP
;
A
#
# COMPACT_ATOMS: atom_id res chain seq x y z
N MET A 1 -14.75 2.62 41.99
CA MET A 1 -13.53 3.09 42.67
C MET A 1 -12.58 1.92 42.90
N LEU A 2 -11.84 1.51 41.86
CA LEU A 2 -10.90 0.37 41.87
C LEU A 2 -9.52 0.80 41.31
N GLY A 3 -9.18 2.08 41.46
CA GLY A 3 -7.94 2.66 40.90
C GLY A 3 -6.87 3.01 41.92
N ALA A 4 -7.10 2.81 43.23
CA ALA A 4 -6.23 3.37 44.27
C ALA A 4 -5.57 2.35 45.23
N LEU A 5 -5.71 1.04 44.98
CA LEU A 5 -5.13 0.00 45.87
C LEU A 5 -3.86 -0.68 45.32
N GLY A 6 -3.38 -0.28 44.14
CA GLY A 6 -2.27 -0.94 43.44
C GLY A 6 -0.89 -0.28 43.58
N VAL A 7 -0.69 0.66 44.51
CA VAL A 7 0.57 1.44 44.64
C VAL A 7 1.30 1.13 45.95
N TRP A 8 1.27 -0.12 46.41
CA TRP A 8 1.99 -0.51 47.64
C TRP A 8 2.83 -1.78 47.55
N VAL A 9 3.11 -2.27 46.33
CA VAL A 9 4.11 -3.33 46.12
C VAL A 9 5.26 -2.72 45.32
N GLY A 10 6.33 -2.37 46.02
CA GLY A 10 7.49 -1.61 45.54
C GLY A 10 8.29 -2.30 44.43
N TRP A 11 7.76 -2.24 43.21
CA TRP A 11 8.50 -2.53 41.97
C TRP A 11 8.62 -1.25 41.12
N PRO A 12 9.73 -0.49 41.27
CA PRO A 12 9.96 0.73 40.48
C PRO A 12 10.16 0.47 38.97
N ALA A 13 10.19 -0.80 38.55
CA ALA A 13 10.24 -1.21 37.14
C ALA A 13 8.87 -1.52 36.51
N ALA A 14 7.78 -1.53 37.29
CA ALA A 14 6.42 -1.74 36.77
C ALA A 14 5.90 -0.52 35.99
N ASP A 15 6.37 0.68 36.35
CA ASP A 15 5.96 1.96 35.74
C ASP A 15 6.42 2.13 34.27
N PRO A 16 7.69 1.88 33.90
CA PRO A 16 8.13 2.08 32.51
C PRO A 16 7.59 1.02 31.55
N VAL A 17 7.49 -0.24 31.99
CA VAL A 17 7.02 -1.35 31.15
C VAL A 17 5.54 -1.20 30.84
N SER A 18 4.72 -0.81 31.82
CA SER A 18 3.31 -0.53 31.59
C SER A 18 3.12 0.67 30.65
N GLY A 19 3.95 1.71 30.78
CA GLY A 19 4.00 2.83 29.84
C GLY A 19 4.30 2.40 28.40
N ILE A 20 5.27 1.51 28.19
CA ILE A 20 5.60 0.97 26.86
C ILE A 20 4.46 0.11 26.32
N VAL A 21 3.85 -0.74 27.13
CA VAL A 21 2.70 -1.57 26.72
C VAL A 21 1.52 -0.69 26.31
N ILE A 22 1.21 0.34 27.08
CA ILE A 22 0.14 1.29 26.77
C ILE A 22 0.49 2.10 25.53
N ALA A 23 1.75 2.56 25.38
CA ALA A 23 2.20 3.28 24.20
C ALA A 23 2.07 2.43 22.93
N VAL A 24 2.48 1.16 22.96
CA VAL A 24 2.32 0.22 21.84
C VAL A 24 0.84 -0.05 21.56
N ALA A 25 0.01 -0.25 22.59
CA ALA A 25 -1.43 -0.44 22.42
C ALA A 25 -2.08 0.79 21.78
N ILE A 26 -1.75 2.00 22.25
CA ILE A 26 -2.22 3.25 21.65
C ILE A 26 -1.70 3.36 20.21
N LEU A 27 -0.43 3.06 19.94
CA LEU A 27 0.13 3.13 18.58
C LEU A 27 -0.58 2.16 17.63
N LEU A 28 -0.92 0.96 18.07
CA LEU A 28 -1.67 -0.03 17.29
C LEU A 28 -3.09 0.43 17.01
N VAL A 29 -3.80 0.94 18.03
CA VAL A 29 -5.16 1.48 17.89
C VAL A 29 -5.16 2.72 16.99
N LEU A 30 -4.21 3.62 17.18
CA LEU A 30 -4.06 4.84 16.38
C LEU A 30 -3.64 4.52 14.95
N SER A 31 -2.81 3.49 14.72
CA SER A 31 -2.49 3.01 13.38
C SER A 31 -3.71 2.37 12.71
N THR A 32 -4.55 1.67 13.46
CA THR A 32 -5.77 1.03 12.95
C THR A 32 -6.84 2.07 12.62
N ALA A 33 -7.20 2.91 13.59
CA ALA A 33 -8.16 3.99 13.43
C ALA A 33 -7.66 5.07 12.48
N GLY A 34 -6.37 5.41 12.55
CA GLY A 34 -5.73 6.36 11.64
C GLY A 34 -5.74 5.87 10.20
N ARG A 35 -5.48 4.58 9.95
CA ARG A 35 -5.59 3.97 8.61
C ARG A 35 -7.03 3.88 8.13
N GLU A 36 -8.00 3.71 9.03
CA GLU A 36 -9.42 3.68 8.70
C GLU A 36 -10.00 5.09 8.41
N VAL A 37 -9.56 6.09 9.16
CA VAL A 37 -9.87 7.50 8.88
C VAL A 37 -9.12 7.99 7.65
N PHE A 38 -7.86 7.56 7.42
CA PHE A 38 -7.16 7.83 6.16
C PHE A 38 -7.88 7.21 4.96
N ARG A 39 -8.43 5.99 5.09
CA ARG A 39 -9.28 5.36 4.06
C ARG A 39 -10.52 6.22 3.77
N ARG A 40 -11.20 6.71 4.80
CA ARG A 40 -12.39 7.57 4.65
C ARG A 40 -12.10 8.99 4.14
N LEU A 41 -10.93 9.54 4.47
CA LEU A 41 -10.48 10.81 3.94
C LEU A 41 -9.93 10.66 2.50
N LEU A 42 -9.53 9.44 2.10
CA LEU A 42 -9.18 9.03 0.74
C LEU A 42 -10.34 8.41 -0.07
N ASP A 43 -11.60 8.45 0.43
CA ASP A 43 -12.79 7.83 -0.18
C ASP A 43 -13.15 8.43 -1.56
N GLY A 44 -12.33 8.11 -2.54
CA GLY A 44 -12.82 7.17 -3.53
C GLY A 44 -11.88 5.97 -3.76
N VAL A 45 -10.62 5.96 -3.31
CA VAL A 45 -9.70 4.87 -3.65
C VAL A 45 -9.76 3.77 -2.60
N GLU A 46 -10.61 2.78 -2.86
CA GLU A 46 -10.71 1.57 -2.06
C GLU A 46 -9.33 0.86 -2.00
N PRO A 47 -8.78 0.55 -0.82
CA PRO A 47 -7.50 -0.16 -0.72
C PRO A 47 -7.55 -1.58 -1.34
N GLN A 48 -8.74 -2.17 -1.42
CA GLN A 48 -8.97 -3.44 -2.11
C GLN A 48 -8.75 -3.32 -3.63
N LEU A 49 -9.09 -2.16 -4.22
CA LEU A 49 -8.82 -1.88 -5.64
C LEU A 49 -7.32 -1.74 -5.88
N VAL A 50 -6.59 -1.08 -4.98
CA VAL A 50 -5.14 -0.96 -5.04
C VAL A 50 -4.47 -2.33 -5.00
N GLU A 51 -4.89 -3.21 -4.08
CA GLU A 51 -4.33 -4.56 -3.99
C GLU A 51 -4.68 -5.40 -5.21
N THR A 52 -5.92 -5.32 -5.71
CA THR A 52 -6.34 -6.05 -6.92
C THR A 52 -5.50 -5.66 -8.13
N VAL A 53 -5.22 -4.37 -8.32
CA VAL A 53 -4.35 -3.89 -9.40
C VAL A 53 -2.90 -4.28 -9.16
N ALA A 54 -2.40 -4.19 -7.93
CA ALA A 54 -1.04 -4.63 -7.60
C ALA A 54 -0.86 -6.13 -7.90
N ASP A 55 -1.84 -6.96 -7.58
CA ASP A 55 -1.82 -8.38 -7.88
C ASP A 55 -1.89 -8.65 -9.39
N ALA A 56 -2.76 -7.96 -10.12
CA ALA A 56 -2.83 -8.06 -11.58
C ALA A 56 -1.50 -7.69 -12.25
N LEU A 57 -0.80 -6.67 -11.73
CA LEU A 57 0.53 -6.28 -12.20
C LEU A 57 1.59 -7.35 -11.86
N ARG A 58 1.56 -7.92 -10.66
CA ARG A 58 2.48 -9.01 -10.25
C ARG A 58 2.29 -10.27 -11.08
N THR A 59 1.07 -10.56 -11.54
CA THR A 59 0.78 -11.73 -12.37
C THR A 59 1.12 -11.52 -13.85
N THR A 60 1.50 -10.30 -14.25
CA THR A 60 1.85 -10.00 -15.65
C THR A 60 3.24 -10.55 -16.00
N PRO A 61 3.37 -11.37 -17.06
CA PRO A 61 4.67 -11.89 -17.50
C PRO A 61 5.67 -10.77 -17.83
N GLY A 62 6.88 -10.85 -17.25
CA GLY A 62 7.94 -9.86 -17.44
C GLY A 62 8.05 -8.82 -16.31
N VAL A 63 7.07 -8.76 -15.40
CA VAL A 63 7.15 -7.97 -14.17
C VAL A 63 7.93 -8.76 -13.11
N ARG A 64 9.02 -8.19 -12.62
CA ARG A 64 9.83 -8.74 -11.51
C ARG A 64 9.38 -8.27 -10.15
N GLY A 65 8.76 -7.10 -10.08
CA GLY A 65 8.32 -6.48 -8.85
C GLY A 65 7.40 -5.30 -9.12
N VAL A 66 6.66 -4.88 -8.09
CA VAL A 66 5.83 -3.67 -8.12
C VAL A 66 6.31 -2.79 -6.98
N ARG A 67 7.00 -1.68 -7.29
CA ARG A 67 7.54 -0.78 -6.26
C ARG A 67 6.46 0.07 -5.62
N ARG A 68 5.55 0.57 -6.45
CA ARG A 68 4.52 1.50 -5.98
C ARG A 68 3.31 1.45 -6.90
N VAL A 69 2.12 1.46 -6.29
CA VAL A 69 0.85 1.69 -6.99
C VAL A 69 0.20 2.89 -6.31
N ARG A 70 -0.10 3.92 -7.09
CA ARG A 70 -0.89 5.06 -6.65
C ARG A 70 -2.15 5.11 -7.47
N MET A 71 -3.25 5.46 -6.83
CA MET A 71 -4.51 5.71 -7.51
C MET A 71 -5.06 7.04 -7.03
N ARG A 72 -5.72 7.75 -7.93
CA ARG A 72 -6.34 9.05 -7.67
C ARG A 72 -7.67 9.13 -8.40
N TRP A 73 -8.67 9.69 -7.72
CA TRP A 73 -9.90 10.08 -8.40
C TRP A 73 -9.65 11.38 -9.16
N SER A 74 -9.98 11.35 -10.44
CA SER A 74 -10.03 12.53 -11.29
C SER A 74 -11.48 12.72 -11.73
N GLY A 75 -12.19 13.58 -11.01
CA GLY A 75 -13.64 13.77 -11.18
C GLY A 75 -14.43 12.51 -10.85
N HIS A 76 -15.03 11.89 -11.87
CA HIS A 76 -15.85 10.67 -11.76
C HIS A 76 -15.10 9.38 -12.16
N GLN A 77 -13.81 9.47 -12.45
CA GLN A 77 -13.03 8.34 -12.95
C GLN A 77 -11.80 8.06 -12.08
N LEU A 78 -11.51 6.77 -11.91
CA LEU A 78 -10.33 6.30 -11.19
C LEU A 78 -9.16 6.22 -12.18
N ARG A 79 -8.09 6.96 -11.88
CA ARG A 79 -6.82 6.88 -12.61
C ARG A 79 -5.73 6.32 -11.71
N GLY A 80 -4.91 5.44 -12.25
CA GLY A 80 -3.79 4.82 -11.56
C GLY A 80 -2.45 5.20 -12.17
N GLU A 81 -1.42 5.17 -11.33
CA GLU A 81 -0.01 5.17 -11.72
C GLU A 81 0.67 4.00 -11.03
N ALA A 82 1.43 3.21 -11.77
CA ALA A 82 2.19 2.09 -11.22
C ALA A 82 3.65 2.14 -11.65
N ASP A 83 4.54 1.87 -10.70
CA ASP A 83 5.97 1.64 -10.92
C ASP A 83 6.22 0.13 -10.85
N ILE A 84 6.54 -0.47 -11.99
CA ILE A 84 6.91 -1.89 -12.10
C ILE A 84 8.40 -2.04 -12.33
N GLU A 85 8.95 -3.11 -11.78
CA GLU A 85 10.32 -3.52 -12.02
C GLU A 85 10.36 -4.54 -13.16
N VAL A 86 11.22 -4.31 -14.13
CA VAL A 86 11.45 -5.21 -15.26
C VAL A 86 12.91 -5.64 -15.29
N ASP A 87 13.20 -6.69 -16.07
CA ASP A 87 14.57 -7.16 -16.24
C ASP A 87 15.45 -6.08 -16.89
N PRO A 88 16.58 -5.65 -16.26
CA PRO A 88 17.51 -4.69 -16.86
C PRO A 88 18.14 -5.19 -18.17
N ALA A 89 18.11 -6.50 -18.45
CA ALA A 89 18.59 -7.05 -19.72
C ALA A 89 17.61 -6.78 -20.90
N LEU A 90 16.39 -6.32 -20.64
CA LEU A 90 15.42 -6.00 -21.68
C LEU A 90 15.76 -4.69 -22.38
N THR A 91 15.53 -4.65 -23.69
CA THR A 91 15.57 -3.40 -24.45
C THR A 91 14.42 -2.49 -24.03
N ALA A 92 14.58 -1.17 -24.23
CA ALA A 92 13.51 -0.20 -23.95
C ALA A 92 12.18 -0.54 -24.65
N LEU A 93 12.25 -1.10 -25.87
CA LEU A 93 11.07 -1.52 -26.63
C LEU A 93 10.38 -2.75 -26.01
N GLN A 94 11.15 -3.71 -25.50
CA GLN A 94 10.60 -4.87 -24.78
C GLN A 94 10.02 -4.47 -23.42
N ALA A 95 10.69 -3.59 -22.68
CA ALA A 95 10.18 -3.05 -21.42
C ALA A 95 8.85 -2.30 -21.63
N GLN A 96 8.75 -1.50 -22.70
CA GLN A 96 7.51 -0.82 -23.06
C GLN A 96 6.38 -1.80 -23.45
N GLY A 97 6.73 -2.91 -24.10
CA GLY A 97 5.79 -4.00 -24.37
C GLY A 97 5.23 -4.62 -23.08
N VAL A 98 6.09 -4.86 -22.07
CA VAL A 98 5.68 -5.34 -20.74
C VAL A 98 4.78 -4.31 -20.05
N ALA A 99 5.12 -3.02 -20.12
CA ALA A 99 4.31 -1.94 -19.55
C ALA A 99 2.90 -1.91 -20.15
N HIS A 100 2.78 -1.99 -21.48
CA HIS A 100 1.49 -2.05 -22.17
C HIS A 100 0.69 -3.29 -21.81
N ALA A 101 1.34 -4.46 -21.74
CA ALA A 101 0.68 -5.69 -21.33
C ALA A 101 0.15 -5.58 -19.89
N ALA A 102 0.94 -5.00 -18.97
CA ALA A 102 0.57 -4.79 -17.58
C ALA A 102 -0.59 -3.79 -17.43
N GLU A 103 -0.56 -2.70 -18.19
CA GLU A 103 -1.65 -1.71 -18.25
C GLU A 103 -2.96 -2.35 -18.72
N GLN A 104 -2.94 -3.04 -19.86
CA GLN A 104 -4.12 -3.70 -20.41
C GLN A 104 -4.67 -4.78 -19.46
N HIS A 105 -3.79 -5.53 -18.81
CA HIS A 105 -4.18 -6.57 -17.86
C HIS A 105 -4.85 -5.97 -16.62
N ALA A 106 -4.30 -4.90 -16.05
CA ALA A 106 -4.87 -4.24 -14.88
C ALA A 106 -6.20 -3.53 -15.17
N VAL A 107 -6.33 -2.86 -16.31
CA VAL A 107 -7.58 -2.20 -16.74
C VAL A 107 -8.68 -3.24 -17.01
N SER A 108 -8.35 -4.35 -17.68
CA SER A 108 -9.34 -5.41 -17.96
C SER A 108 -9.83 -6.13 -16.70
N HIS A 109 -8.98 -6.29 -15.69
CA HIS A 109 -9.36 -6.90 -14.41
C HIS A 109 -10.12 -5.94 -13.49
N THR A 110 -10.08 -4.63 -13.76
CA THR A 110 -10.60 -3.62 -12.84
C THR A 110 -11.60 -2.69 -13.52
N ARG A 111 -12.89 -3.05 -13.51
CA ARG A 111 -13.96 -2.28 -14.19
C ARG A 111 -14.08 -0.79 -13.79
N ARG A 112 -13.54 -0.39 -12.64
CA ARG A 112 -13.56 1.00 -12.16
C ARG A 112 -12.36 1.82 -12.63
N LEU A 113 -11.28 1.18 -13.09
CA LEU A 113 -10.04 1.82 -13.51
C LEU A 113 -10.15 2.25 -14.98
N THR A 114 -10.12 3.55 -15.26
CA THR A 114 -10.23 4.06 -16.64
C THR A 114 -8.87 4.14 -17.33
N GLU A 115 -7.83 4.47 -16.58
CA GLU A 115 -6.49 4.70 -17.13
C GLU A 115 -5.45 4.27 -16.08
N LEU A 116 -4.39 3.59 -16.52
CA LEU A 116 -3.27 3.19 -15.67
C LEU A 116 -1.95 3.49 -16.38
N THR A 117 -1.24 4.52 -15.93
CA THR A 117 0.10 4.80 -16.46
C THR A 117 1.13 3.92 -15.78
N VAL A 118 1.80 3.06 -16.54
CA VAL A 118 2.81 2.14 -16.04
C VAL A 118 4.21 2.64 -16.40
N HIS A 119 5.03 2.89 -15.37
CA HIS A 119 6.44 3.23 -15.50
C HIS A 119 7.30 1.99 -15.23
N THR A 120 8.28 1.75 -16.09
CA THR A 120 9.21 0.63 -15.95
C THR A 120 10.52 1.11 -15.35
N SER A 121 10.89 0.55 -14.21
CA SER A 121 12.21 0.71 -13.59
C SER A 121 13.01 -0.59 -13.74
N PRO A 122 14.34 -0.52 -13.90
CA PRO A 122 15.17 -1.72 -13.87
C PRO A 122 15.16 -2.32 -12.46
N ALA A 123 15.01 -3.65 -12.37
CA ALA A 123 15.09 -4.37 -11.11
C ALA A 123 16.46 -4.14 -10.44
N GLY A 124 16.47 -3.68 -9.18
CA GLY A 124 17.69 -3.37 -8.43
C GLY A 124 18.31 -1.99 -8.69
N GLY A 125 17.63 -1.09 -9.44
CA GLY A 125 17.98 0.32 -9.47
C GLY A 125 17.59 1.07 -8.18
N PRO A 126 18.25 2.19 -7.83
CA PRO A 126 17.94 2.99 -6.64
C PRO A 126 16.47 3.45 -6.59
#